data_AF-A8X5B3-F1
#
_entry.id   AF-A8X5B3-F1
#
_cell.length_a   1.000
_cell.length_b   1.000
_cell.length_c   1.000
_cell.angle_alpha   90.00
_cell.angle_beta   90.00
_cell.angle_gamma   90.00
#
_symmetry.space_group_name_H-M   'P 1'
#
loop_
_entity.id
_entity.type
_entity.pdbx_description
1 polymer ?
#
loop_
_entity_poly.entity_id
_entity_poly.type
_entity_poly.pdbx_seq_one_letter_code
_entity_poly.pdbx_strand_id
1 'polypeptide(L)'
;MNTQWIHDVLHYDPHLSAVSFLVNSIHLVVLVQKSMRTSSTNIILLAIAVSNLAYMTYPIIDALKDIYNSMKPCILPDSYAYVIFSWISYTVQDDVRRCEAFLSLAMASIRTFVLKYPMKYDAATSVSFGSKTCLILFLLSSIISSIHFLTTQINPVNYLKLRCKKGFSNDTSAIMYVLEPSTLGMWNQSLLTRVHMVLDAFFSKIFPAVLFPIQTLLLIFQIRKVKSKSRNKMFSDPNQNKNSATTKLVFLNTIVYVTSTLPSGIFYVLHSYDIAWLVEVNLADFVFALRFLTSLMTLTHFPICLAMSTQYRSTVLGLLRFKKESGTTVENF
;
A
#
# COMPACT_ATOMS: atom_id res chain seq x y z
N MET A 1 9.91 -13.23 -24.96
CA MET A 1 10.70 -12.89 -23.75
C MET A 1 10.55 -14.02 -22.75
N ASN A 2 11.62 -14.45 -22.08
CA ASN A 2 11.52 -15.44 -21.00
C ASN A 2 10.87 -14.75 -19.78
N THR A 3 9.62 -15.09 -19.46
CA THR A 3 8.85 -14.54 -18.33
C THR A 3 8.92 -15.40 -17.08
N GLN A 4 9.72 -16.48 -17.07
CA GLN A 4 9.84 -17.40 -15.94
C GLN A 4 10.22 -16.68 -14.63
N TRP A 5 11.14 -15.72 -14.72
CA TRP A 5 11.56 -14.92 -13.56
C TRP A 5 10.41 -14.13 -12.92
N ILE A 6 9.39 -13.75 -13.70
CA ILE A 6 8.22 -13.04 -13.17
C ILE A 6 7.38 -14.01 -12.34
N HIS A 7 7.12 -15.21 -12.85
CA HIS A 7 6.42 -16.24 -12.08
C HIS A 7 7.16 -16.61 -10.80
N ASP A 8 8.49 -16.69 -10.85
CA ASP A 8 9.30 -16.95 -9.67
C ASP A 8 9.19 -15.82 -8.64
N VAL A 9 9.14 -14.55 -9.06
CA VAL A 9 8.90 -13.40 -8.16
C VAL A 9 7.50 -13.42 -7.57
N LEU A 10 6.48 -13.71 -8.38
CA LEU A 10 5.07 -13.74 -7.94
C LEU A 10 4.80 -14.86 -6.95
N HIS A 11 5.55 -15.95 -7.02
CA HIS A 11 5.49 -17.01 -6.01
C HIS A 11 5.78 -16.49 -4.58
N TYR A 12 6.62 -15.46 -4.44
CA TYR A 12 6.97 -14.89 -3.14
C TYR A 12 6.05 -13.76 -2.68
N ASP A 13 5.11 -13.27 -3.50
CA ASP A 13 4.24 -12.15 -3.14
C ASP A 13 3.42 -12.39 -1.85
N PRO A 14 2.80 -13.57 -1.64
CA PRO A 14 2.08 -13.84 -0.39
C PRO A 14 2.97 -13.83 0.86
N HIS A 15 4.19 -14.33 0.74
CA HIS A 15 5.17 -14.33 1.84
C HIS A 15 5.57 -12.89 2.20
N LEU A 16 5.79 -12.06 1.17
CA LEU A 16 6.08 -10.64 1.37
C LEU A 16 4.89 -9.92 2.02
N SER A 17 3.66 -10.16 1.55
CA SER A 17 2.45 -9.59 2.15
C SER A 17 2.30 -9.98 3.62
N ALA A 18 2.57 -11.23 3.98
CA ALA A 18 2.53 -11.69 5.37
C ALA A 18 3.58 -10.99 6.26
N VAL A 19 4.82 -10.85 5.78
CA VAL A 19 5.87 -10.12 6.49
C VAL A 19 5.48 -8.64 6.62
N SER A 20 4.96 -8.03 5.56
CA SER A 20 4.50 -6.64 5.58
C SER A 20 3.35 -6.41 6.54
N PHE A 21 2.38 -7.32 6.56
CA PHE A 21 1.27 -7.28 7.49
C PHE A 21 1.77 -7.34 8.94
N LEU A 22 2.73 -8.21 9.25
CA LEU A 22 3.31 -8.32 10.59
C LEU A 22 4.07 -7.05 11.00
N VAL A 23 4.92 -6.52 10.12
CA VAL A 23 5.68 -5.29 10.38
C VAL A 23 4.75 -4.09 10.57
N ASN A 24 3.73 -3.95 9.73
CA ASN A 24 2.74 -2.87 9.85
C ASN A 24 1.83 -3.05 11.07
N SER A 25 1.59 -4.28 11.53
CA SER A 25 0.85 -4.55 12.78
C SER A 25 1.65 -4.07 14.00
N ILE A 26 2.94 -4.38 14.05
CA ILE A 26 3.84 -3.87 15.10
C ILE A 26 3.90 -2.34 15.03
N HIS A 27 4.03 -1.78 13.82
CA HIS A 27 4.03 -0.34 13.62
C HIS A 27 2.75 0.31 14.15
N LEU A 28 1.59 -0.27 13.85
CA LEU A 28 0.27 0.19 14.31
C LEU A 28 0.18 0.20 15.84
N VAL A 29 0.61 -0.87 16.52
CA VAL A 29 0.61 -0.96 17.99
C VAL A 29 1.37 0.22 18.63
N VAL A 30 2.50 0.62 18.04
CA VAL A 30 3.28 1.77 18.51
C VAL A 30 2.55 3.09 18.25
N LEU A 31 1.92 3.25 17.09
CA LEU A 31 1.26 4.51 16.70
C LEU A 31 -0.06 4.77 17.43
N VAL A 32 -0.76 3.73 17.86
CA VAL A 32 -2.00 3.85 18.64
C VAL A 32 -1.76 4.39 20.06
N GLN A 33 -0.52 4.31 20.55
CA GLN A 33 -0.17 4.79 21.89
C GLN A 33 -0.52 6.27 22.09
N LYS A 34 -0.98 6.61 23.29
CA LYS A 34 -1.34 8.00 23.65
C LYS A 34 -0.19 8.98 23.40
N SER A 35 1.05 8.55 23.66
CA SER A 35 2.27 9.34 23.42
C SER A 35 2.48 9.68 21.95
N MET A 36 1.92 8.91 21.01
CA MET A 36 2.10 9.12 19.57
C MET A 36 0.95 9.92 18.95
N ARG A 37 -0.26 9.94 19.52
CA ARG A 37 -1.44 10.63 18.95
C ARG A 37 -1.49 12.14 19.24
N THR A 38 -0.35 12.82 19.12
CA THR A 38 -0.17 14.21 19.56
C THR A 38 -0.02 15.23 18.42
N SER A 39 0.15 14.79 17.17
CA SER A 39 0.35 15.69 16.03
C SER A 39 -0.34 15.18 14.76
N SER A 40 -0.63 16.09 13.82
CA SER A 40 -1.18 15.76 12.50
C SER A 40 -0.36 14.70 11.77
N THR A 41 0.97 14.83 11.80
CA THR A 41 1.91 13.89 11.18
C THR A 41 1.77 12.48 11.75
N ASN A 42 1.57 12.36 13.06
CA ASN A 42 1.43 11.04 13.68
C ASN A 42 0.07 10.40 13.40
N ILE A 43 -1.02 11.19 13.30
CA ILE A 43 -2.32 10.69 12.86
C ILE A 43 -2.26 10.23 11.39
N ILE A 44 -1.62 11.00 10.52
CA ILE A 44 -1.45 10.61 9.11
C ILE A 44 -0.62 9.33 9.01
N LEU A 45 0.45 9.21 9.81
CA LEU A 45 1.28 8.00 9.86
C LEU A 45 0.48 6.79 10.38
N LEU A 46 -0.42 6.99 11.34
CA LEU A 46 -1.36 5.96 11.81
C LEU A 46 -2.30 5.51 10.68
N ALA A 47 -2.86 6.45 9.92
CA ALA A 47 -3.71 6.13 8.77
C ALA A 47 -2.95 5.34 7.70
N ILE A 48 -1.71 5.72 7.38
CA ILE A 48 -0.83 4.96 6.46
C ILE A 48 -0.65 3.51 6.93
N ALA A 49 -0.39 3.29 8.22
CA ALA A 49 -0.23 1.93 8.76
C ALA A 49 -1.51 1.10 8.63
N VAL A 50 -2.69 1.70 8.83
CA VAL A 50 -3.99 1.04 8.64
C VAL A 50 -4.22 0.72 7.15
N SER A 51 -3.92 1.65 6.24
CA SER A 51 -4.01 1.42 4.80
C SER A 51 -3.14 0.26 4.34
N ASN A 52 -1.89 0.17 4.83
CA ASN A 52 -0.98 -0.93 4.52
C ASN A 52 -1.53 -2.29 4.98
N LEU A 53 -2.13 -2.34 6.18
CA LEU A 53 -2.75 -3.57 6.69
C LEU A 53 -3.95 -4.00 5.84
N ALA A 54 -4.84 -3.06 5.52
CA ALA A 54 -6.00 -3.31 4.67
C ALA A 54 -5.56 -3.84 3.28
N TYR A 55 -4.53 -3.22 2.68
CA TYR A 55 -3.99 -3.64 1.40
C TYR A 55 -3.42 -5.07 1.44
N MET A 56 -2.65 -5.44 2.46
CA MET A 56 -2.02 -6.76 2.56
C MET A 56 -2.97 -7.88 2.99
N THR A 57 -4.15 -7.55 3.51
CA THR A 57 -5.11 -8.55 4.02
C THR A 57 -5.61 -9.48 2.92
N TYR A 58 -5.99 -8.94 1.76
CA TYR A 58 -6.56 -9.73 0.68
C TYR A 58 -5.56 -10.73 0.04
N PRO A 59 -4.34 -10.33 -0.35
CA PRO A 59 -3.34 -11.28 -0.86
C PRO A 59 -3.07 -12.46 0.09
N ILE A 60 -3.09 -12.22 1.40
CA ILE A 60 -2.92 -13.27 2.41
C ILE A 60 -4.11 -14.23 2.40
N ILE A 61 -5.34 -13.72 2.37
CA ILE A 61 -6.55 -14.54 2.34
C ILE A 61 -6.61 -15.39 1.07
N ASP A 62 -6.28 -14.79 -0.09
CA ASP A 62 -6.27 -15.46 -1.38
C ASP A 62 -5.22 -16.59 -1.41
N ALA A 63 -4.01 -16.33 -0.88
CA ALA A 63 -2.97 -17.35 -0.76
C ALA A 63 -3.34 -18.49 0.20
N LEU A 64 -3.97 -18.18 1.35
CA LEU A 64 -4.48 -19.21 2.27
C LEU A 64 -5.54 -20.09 1.62
N LYS A 65 -6.41 -19.50 0.79
CA LYS A 65 -7.39 -20.23 0.00
C LYS A 65 -6.72 -21.12 -1.04
N ASP A 66 -5.68 -20.65 -1.73
CA ASP A 66 -4.94 -21.47 -2.70
C ASP A 66 -4.27 -22.68 -2.04
N ILE A 67 -3.66 -22.47 -0.87
CA ILE A 67 -3.12 -23.57 -0.05
C ILE A 67 -4.24 -24.56 0.32
N TYR A 68 -5.38 -24.06 0.79
CA TYR A 68 -6.53 -24.89 1.14
C TYR A 68 -7.09 -25.68 -0.05
N ASN A 69 -7.17 -25.06 -1.23
CA ASN A 69 -7.62 -25.70 -2.46
C ASN A 69 -6.63 -26.76 -2.96
N SER A 70 -5.32 -26.55 -2.78
CA SER A 70 -4.28 -27.52 -3.16
C SER A 70 -4.38 -28.84 -2.37
N MET A 71 -4.91 -28.76 -1.14
CA MET A 71 -5.14 -29.93 -0.28
C MET A 71 -6.38 -30.73 -0.70
N LYS A 72 -7.34 -30.12 -1.42
CA LYS A 72 -8.56 -30.80 -1.85
C LYS A 72 -8.32 -31.82 -2.98
N PRO A 73 -9.17 -32.85 -3.11
CA PRO A 73 -9.13 -33.78 -4.24
C PRO A 73 -9.60 -33.13 -5.55
N CYS A 74 -10.54 -32.18 -5.47
CA CYS A 74 -11.05 -31.38 -6.59
C CYS A 74 -11.10 -29.91 -6.20
N ILE A 75 -10.70 -29.04 -7.13
CA ILE A 75 -10.83 -27.59 -6.97
C ILE A 75 -12.23 -27.20 -7.44
N LEU A 76 -13.08 -26.76 -6.52
CA LEU A 76 -14.41 -26.25 -6.83
C LEU A 76 -14.34 -24.78 -7.26
N PRO A 77 -15.27 -24.32 -8.12
CA PRO A 77 -15.39 -22.89 -8.42
C PRO A 77 -15.73 -22.09 -7.16
N ASP A 78 -15.40 -20.81 -7.20
CA ASP A 78 -15.64 -19.92 -6.08
C ASP A 78 -17.13 -19.75 -5.80
N SER A 79 -17.48 -19.80 -4.52
CA SER A 79 -18.83 -19.47 -4.07
C SER A 79 -19.15 -18.00 -4.40
N TYR A 80 -20.43 -17.71 -4.62
CA TYR A 80 -20.91 -16.34 -4.84
C TYR A 80 -20.45 -15.37 -3.73
N ALA A 81 -20.47 -15.82 -2.47
CA ALA A 81 -19.99 -15.04 -1.33
C ALA A 81 -18.48 -14.70 -1.43
N TYR A 82 -17.65 -15.64 -1.89
CA TYR A 82 -16.24 -15.37 -2.12
C TYR A 82 -16.02 -14.38 -3.26
N VAL A 83 -16.79 -14.49 -4.34
CA VAL A 83 -16.68 -13.55 -5.47
C VAL A 83 -17.07 -12.13 -5.05
N ILE A 84 -18.13 -11.96 -4.25
CA ILE A 84 -18.45 -10.66 -3.63
C ILE A 84 -17.31 -10.16 -2.74
N PHE A 85 -16.78 -11.03 -1.88
CA PHE A 85 -15.68 -10.69 -0.99
C PHE A 85 -14.44 -10.22 -1.78
N SER A 86 -14.08 -10.94 -2.85
CA SER A 86 -13.00 -10.60 -3.75
C SER A 86 -13.23 -9.26 -4.45
N TRP A 87 -14.46 -9.02 -4.93
CA TRP A 87 -14.83 -7.77 -5.57
C TRP A 87 -14.66 -6.57 -4.63
N ILE A 88 -15.19 -6.67 -3.40
CA ILE A 88 -15.05 -5.63 -2.38
C ILE A 88 -13.58 -5.44 -2.00
N SER A 89 -12.85 -6.53 -1.78
CA SER A 89 -11.45 -6.50 -1.36
C SER A 89 -10.54 -5.89 -2.43
N TYR A 90 -10.83 -6.11 -3.71
CA TYR A 90 -10.11 -5.47 -4.81
C TYR A 90 -10.35 -3.95 -4.80
N THR A 91 -11.60 -3.51 -4.67
CA THR A 91 -11.93 -2.07 -4.57
C THR A 91 -11.31 -1.41 -3.35
N VAL A 92 -11.31 -2.10 -2.20
CA VAL A 92 -10.66 -1.61 -0.98
C VAL A 92 -9.15 -1.47 -1.16
N GLN A 93 -8.48 -2.45 -1.78
CA GLN A 93 -7.04 -2.37 -2.07
C GLN A 93 -6.69 -1.17 -2.95
N ASP A 94 -7.48 -0.94 -4.00
CA ASP A 94 -7.31 0.19 -4.90
C ASP A 94 -7.43 1.53 -4.15
N ASP A 95 -8.47 1.65 -3.32
CA ASP A 95 -8.73 2.84 -2.51
C ASP A 95 -7.60 3.11 -1.50
N VAL A 96 -7.28 2.13 -0.65
CA VAL A 96 -6.29 2.33 0.42
C VAL A 96 -4.89 2.59 -0.13
N ARG A 97 -4.54 2.03 -1.30
CA ARG A 97 -3.23 2.24 -1.94
C ARG A 97 -3.09 3.66 -2.48
N ARG A 98 -4.14 4.17 -3.14
CA ARG A 98 -4.21 5.57 -3.58
C ARG A 98 -4.17 6.50 -2.35
N CYS A 99 -4.97 6.20 -1.34
CA CYS A 99 -5.02 6.99 -0.10
C CYS A 99 -3.64 7.07 0.59
N GLU A 100 -2.93 5.95 0.74
CA GLU A 100 -1.58 5.87 1.32
C GLU A 100 -0.59 6.80 0.62
N ALA A 101 -0.62 6.85 -0.72
CA ALA A 101 0.26 7.70 -1.52
C ALA A 101 0.00 9.19 -1.22
N PHE A 102 -1.28 9.62 -1.24
CA PHE A 102 -1.64 11.00 -0.93
C PHE A 102 -1.40 11.36 0.54
N LEU A 103 -1.64 10.45 1.48
CA LEU A 103 -1.31 10.63 2.89
C LEU A 103 0.20 10.84 3.09
N SER A 104 1.02 10.05 2.40
CA SER A 104 2.48 10.18 2.46
C SER A 104 2.96 11.52 1.89
N LEU A 105 2.36 11.98 0.79
CA LEU A 105 2.63 13.31 0.23
C LEU A 105 2.18 14.45 1.15
N ALA A 106 1.00 14.32 1.77
CA ALA A 106 0.49 15.28 2.75
C ALA A 106 1.41 15.36 3.97
N MET A 107 1.84 14.22 4.52
CA MET A 107 2.80 14.13 5.61
C MET A 107 4.13 14.81 5.25
N ALA A 108 4.68 14.53 4.08
CA ALA A 108 5.93 15.13 3.61
C ALA A 108 5.81 16.65 3.44
N SER A 109 4.67 17.12 2.94
CA SER A 109 4.36 18.54 2.76
C SER A 109 4.27 19.27 4.10
N ILE A 110 3.56 18.70 5.08
CA ILE A 110 3.46 19.24 6.44
C ILE A 110 4.85 19.34 7.07
N ARG A 111 5.67 18.29 6.97
CA ARG A 111 7.04 18.30 7.51
C ARG A 111 7.91 19.37 6.85
N THR A 112 7.86 19.48 5.53
CA THR A 112 8.62 20.49 4.78
C THR A 112 8.16 21.91 5.16
N PHE A 113 6.86 22.12 5.34
CA PHE A 113 6.28 23.39 5.77
C PHE A 113 6.74 23.79 7.17
N VAL A 114 6.67 22.86 8.14
CA VAL A 114 7.13 23.08 9.53
C VAL A 114 8.62 23.42 9.58
N LEU A 115 9.44 22.75 8.78
CA LEU A 115 10.88 23.04 8.69
C LEU A 115 11.18 24.41 8.03
N LYS A 116 10.34 24.86 7.09
CA LYS A 116 10.52 26.12 6.37
C LYS A 116 9.99 27.32 7.16
N TYR A 117 8.88 27.16 7.89
CA TYR A 117 8.17 28.23 8.59
C TYR A 117 7.88 27.88 10.07
N PRO A 118 8.91 27.83 10.93
CA PRO A 118 8.80 27.38 12.32
C PRO A 118 8.07 28.37 13.26
N MET A 119 7.34 29.36 12.77
CA MET A 119 6.66 30.36 13.61
C MET A 119 5.15 30.52 13.32
N LYS A 120 4.56 29.75 12.39
CA LYS A 120 3.14 29.87 11.99
C LYS A 120 2.42 28.53 11.77
N TYR A 121 2.72 27.49 12.57
CA TYR A 121 2.35 26.11 12.21
C TYR A 121 1.29 25.41 13.09
N ASP A 122 0.79 26.04 14.17
CA ASP A 122 -0.07 25.37 15.15
C ASP A 122 -1.32 24.70 14.56
N ALA A 123 -1.94 25.33 13.55
CA ALA A 123 -3.10 24.76 12.89
C ALA A 123 -2.75 23.49 12.08
N ALA A 124 -1.64 23.52 11.33
CA ALA A 124 -1.23 22.43 10.43
C ALA A 124 -0.63 21.23 11.18
N THR A 125 -0.14 21.44 12.40
CA THR A 125 0.38 20.36 13.28
C THR A 125 -0.70 19.78 14.19
N SER A 126 -1.90 20.35 14.23
CA SER A 126 -2.99 19.89 15.09
C SER A 126 -3.51 18.49 14.72
N VAL A 127 -3.90 17.72 15.73
CA VAL A 127 -4.48 16.37 15.56
C VAL A 127 -5.77 16.41 14.72
N SER A 128 -6.59 17.44 14.91
CA SER A 128 -7.84 17.62 14.18
C SER A 128 -7.60 17.90 12.69
N PHE A 129 -6.58 18.70 12.35
CA PHE A 129 -6.17 18.90 10.96
C PHE A 129 -5.77 17.58 10.31
N GLY A 130 -4.88 16.80 10.96
CA GLY A 130 -4.45 15.50 10.44
C GLY A 130 -5.63 14.53 10.23
N SER A 131 -6.56 14.47 11.19
CA SER A 131 -7.74 13.60 11.10
C SER A 131 -8.67 14.00 9.95
N LYS A 132 -8.92 15.31 9.78
CA LYS A 132 -9.70 15.85 8.65
C LYS A 132 -9.02 15.57 7.31
N THR A 133 -7.71 15.75 7.22
CA THR A 133 -6.93 15.41 6.01
C THR A 133 -7.07 13.93 5.66
N CYS A 134 -6.97 13.03 6.65
CA CYS A 134 -7.15 11.60 6.42
C CYS A 134 -8.55 11.28 5.88
N LEU A 135 -9.59 11.82 6.51
CA LEU A 135 -10.97 11.60 6.10
C LEU A 135 -11.23 12.12 4.68
N ILE A 136 -10.79 13.34 4.37
CA ILE A 136 -11.00 13.95 3.04
C ILE A 136 -10.28 13.13 1.95
N LEU A 137 -9.02 12.74 2.19
CA LEU A 137 -8.25 11.97 1.20
C LEU A 137 -8.83 10.57 0.99
N PHE A 138 -9.32 9.93 2.06
CA PHE A 138 -10.04 8.67 1.95
C PHE A 138 -11.30 8.82 1.10
N LEU A 139 -12.18 9.78 1.42
CA LEU A 139 -13.42 9.99 0.67
C LEU A 139 -13.19 10.30 -0.82
N LEU A 140 -12.20 11.16 -1.15
CA LEU A 140 -11.85 11.45 -2.53
C LEU A 140 -11.37 10.22 -3.29
N SER A 141 -10.60 9.36 -2.62
CA SER A 141 -10.10 8.12 -3.19
C SER A 141 -11.21 7.07 -3.37
N SER A 142 -12.12 6.96 -2.39
CA SER A 142 -13.27 6.07 -2.46
C SER A 142 -14.23 6.45 -3.59
N ILE A 143 -14.37 7.73 -3.94
CA ILE A 143 -15.20 8.16 -5.10
C ILE A 143 -14.69 7.52 -6.39
N ILE A 144 -13.38 7.55 -6.64
CA ILE A 144 -12.81 6.98 -7.87
C ILE A 144 -12.96 5.46 -7.85
N SER A 145 -12.66 4.83 -6.71
CA SER A 145 -12.72 3.38 -6.53
C SER A 145 -14.16 2.84 -6.67
N SER A 146 -15.16 3.62 -6.24
CA SER A 146 -16.58 3.25 -6.33
C SER A 146 -17.09 3.13 -7.77
N ILE A 147 -16.44 3.79 -8.74
CA ILE A 147 -16.81 3.64 -10.16
C ILE A 147 -16.66 2.19 -10.62
N HIS A 148 -15.73 1.44 -10.04
CA HIS A 148 -15.55 0.01 -10.33
C HIS A 148 -16.82 -0.81 -10.06
N PHE A 149 -17.57 -0.50 -8.99
CA PHE A 149 -18.83 -1.16 -8.68
C PHE A 149 -19.93 -0.83 -9.70
N LEU A 150 -19.87 0.35 -10.33
CA LEU A 150 -20.84 0.76 -11.36
C LEU A 150 -20.54 0.11 -12.71
N THR A 151 -19.27 -0.15 -13.02
CA THR A 151 -18.84 -0.68 -14.32
C THR A 151 -18.73 -2.19 -14.38
N THR A 152 -18.90 -2.90 -13.25
CA THR A 152 -18.79 -4.36 -13.18
C THR A 152 -20.03 -4.98 -12.53
N GLN A 153 -20.31 -6.24 -12.86
CA GLN A 153 -21.41 -7.03 -12.33
C GLN A 153 -20.99 -8.50 -12.22
N ILE A 154 -21.67 -9.27 -11.36
CA ILE A 154 -21.41 -10.71 -11.20
C ILE A 154 -22.43 -11.50 -12.02
N ASN A 155 -21.94 -12.32 -12.95
CA ASN A 155 -22.77 -13.19 -13.77
C ASN A 155 -22.42 -14.67 -13.55
N PRO A 156 -23.43 -15.57 -13.52
CA PRO A 156 -23.20 -17.01 -13.48
C PRO A 156 -22.82 -17.54 -14.87
N VAL A 157 -21.81 -18.40 -14.92
CA VAL A 157 -21.33 -19.08 -16.13
C VAL A 157 -21.20 -20.57 -15.86
N ASN A 158 -21.58 -21.40 -16.83
CA ASN A 158 -21.45 -22.85 -16.71
C ASN A 158 -19.98 -23.28 -16.74
N TYR A 159 -19.51 -23.88 -15.64
CA TYR A 159 -18.17 -24.44 -15.52
C TYR A 159 -18.18 -25.90 -15.97
N LEU A 160 -17.66 -26.14 -17.18
CA LEU A 160 -17.80 -27.43 -17.84
C LEU A 160 -16.83 -28.51 -17.35
N LYS A 161 -15.81 -28.18 -16.55
CA LYS A 161 -14.77 -29.15 -16.18
C LYS A 161 -14.09 -28.83 -14.86
N LEU A 162 -14.45 -29.56 -13.80
CA LEU A 162 -13.75 -29.52 -12.52
C LEU A 162 -12.32 -30.02 -12.67
N ARG A 163 -11.38 -29.32 -12.01
CA ARG A 163 -9.96 -29.71 -12.00
C ARG A 163 -9.74 -30.66 -10.81
N CYS A 164 -9.85 -31.96 -11.06
CA CYS A 164 -9.65 -32.99 -10.04
C CYS A 164 -8.29 -33.69 -10.15
N LYS A 165 -7.78 -34.20 -9.03
CA LYS A 165 -6.62 -35.10 -8.97
C LYS A 165 -6.96 -36.43 -9.65
N LYS A 166 -5.95 -37.10 -10.22
CA LYS A 166 -6.12 -38.39 -10.91
C LYS A 166 -6.88 -39.38 -10.03
N GLY A 167 -7.98 -39.94 -10.55
CA GLY A 167 -8.83 -40.92 -9.85
C GLY A 167 -10.25 -40.42 -9.51
N PHE A 168 -10.55 -39.14 -9.70
CA PHE A 168 -11.89 -38.56 -9.55
C PHE A 168 -12.48 -38.19 -10.92
N SER A 169 -13.81 -38.31 -11.11
CA SER A 169 -14.46 -37.96 -12.38
C SER A 169 -14.39 -36.45 -12.63
N ASN A 170 -14.10 -36.07 -13.88
CA ASN A 170 -14.07 -34.66 -14.29
C ASN A 170 -15.43 -34.19 -14.87
N ASP A 171 -16.44 -35.05 -14.89
CA ASP A 171 -17.68 -34.88 -15.66
C ASP A 171 -18.79 -34.14 -14.91
N THR A 172 -18.52 -33.65 -13.71
CA THR A 172 -19.45 -32.79 -12.97
C THR A 172 -19.37 -31.35 -13.47
N SER A 173 -20.50 -30.83 -13.96
CA SER A 173 -20.69 -29.41 -14.23
C SER A 173 -20.99 -28.65 -12.93
N ALA A 174 -20.43 -27.46 -12.80
CA ALA A 174 -20.70 -26.57 -11.67
C ALA A 174 -21.00 -25.16 -12.18
N ILE A 175 -21.70 -24.35 -11.40
CA ILE A 175 -21.88 -22.93 -11.73
C ILE A 175 -20.66 -22.17 -11.17
N MET A 176 -20.03 -21.36 -12.02
CA MET A 176 -19.00 -20.41 -11.64
C MET A 176 -19.57 -19.00 -11.68
N TYR A 177 -19.16 -18.14 -10.76
CA TYR A 177 -19.50 -16.72 -10.79
C TYR A 177 -18.27 -15.92 -11.24
N VAL A 178 -18.44 -15.07 -12.25
CA VAL A 178 -17.37 -14.23 -12.78
C VAL A 178 -17.78 -12.76 -12.73
N LEU A 179 -16.80 -11.88 -12.57
CA LEU A 179 -17.00 -10.45 -12.78
C LEU A 179 -16.94 -10.15 -14.27
N GLU A 180 -17.98 -9.52 -14.78
CA GLU A 180 -18.07 -9.05 -16.15
C GLU A 180 -18.41 -7.55 -16.19
N PRO A 181 -18.12 -6.85 -17.29
CA PRO A 181 -18.60 -5.49 -17.50
C PRO A 181 -20.13 -5.38 -17.34
N SER A 182 -20.60 -4.38 -16.60
CA SER A 182 -22.02 -4.07 -16.49
C SER A 182 -22.54 -3.42 -17.78
N THR A 183 -23.86 -3.24 -17.90
CA THR A 183 -24.47 -2.49 -19.01
C THR A 183 -23.89 -1.08 -19.14
N LEU A 184 -23.64 -0.42 -18.00
CA LEU A 184 -22.98 0.88 -17.94
C LEU A 184 -21.48 0.77 -18.25
N GLY A 185 -20.82 -0.31 -17.81
CA GLY A 185 -19.41 -0.59 -18.10
C GLY A 185 -19.11 -0.79 -19.58
N MET A 186 -20.07 -1.33 -20.34
CA MET A 186 -19.97 -1.51 -21.80
C MET A 186 -20.47 -0.30 -22.60
N TRP A 187 -21.13 0.65 -21.95
CA TRP A 187 -21.75 1.78 -22.62
C TRP A 187 -20.73 2.61 -23.43
N ASN A 188 -21.13 2.98 -24.64
CA ASN A 188 -20.34 3.78 -25.59
C ASN A 188 -18.88 3.29 -25.72
N GLN A 189 -18.70 2.04 -26.16
CA GLN A 189 -17.38 1.41 -26.30
C GLN A 189 -16.58 1.42 -24.98
N SER A 190 -17.26 1.16 -23.87
CA SER A 190 -16.70 1.15 -22.52
C SER A 190 -16.10 2.49 -22.05
N LEU A 191 -16.65 3.62 -22.51
CA LEU A 191 -16.11 4.96 -22.22
C LEU A 191 -15.89 5.20 -20.72
N LEU A 192 -16.88 4.86 -19.88
CA LEU A 192 -16.78 5.06 -18.43
C LEU A 192 -15.63 4.26 -17.81
N THR A 193 -15.48 2.99 -18.20
CA THR A 193 -14.39 2.12 -17.75
C THR A 193 -13.03 2.67 -18.17
N ARG A 194 -12.91 3.16 -19.41
CA ARG A 194 -11.67 3.77 -19.92
C ARG A 194 -11.31 5.04 -19.17
N VAL A 195 -12.28 5.94 -18.94
CA VAL A 195 -12.09 7.15 -18.14
C VAL A 195 -11.66 6.81 -16.71
N HIS A 196 -12.33 5.84 -16.08
CA HIS A 196 -11.96 5.36 -14.75
C HIS A 196 -10.52 4.85 -14.70
N MET A 197 -10.10 4.02 -15.66
CA MET A 197 -8.72 3.52 -15.76
C MET A 197 -7.70 4.66 -15.90
N VAL A 198 -7.99 5.67 -16.73
CA VAL A 198 -7.11 6.84 -16.89
C VAL A 198 -7.02 7.66 -15.61
N LEU A 199 -8.14 7.90 -14.94
CA LEU A 199 -8.17 8.62 -13.66
C LEU A 199 -7.39 7.86 -12.59
N ASP A 200 -7.58 6.54 -12.50
CA ASP A 200 -6.83 5.71 -11.57
C ASP A 200 -5.32 5.73 -11.87
N ALA A 201 -4.94 5.52 -13.13
CA ALA A 201 -3.54 5.57 -13.55
C ALA A 201 -2.89 6.90 -13.20
N PHE A 202 -3.59 8.00 -13.45
CA PHE A 202 -3.09 9.33 -13.17
C PHE A 202 -2.95 9.59 -11.66
N PHE A 203 -4.04 9.46 -10.89
CA PHE A 203 -4.06 9.83 -9.48
C PHE A 203 -3.36 8.83 -8.57
N SER A 204 -3.45 7.53 -8.86
CA SER A 204 -2.88 6.48 -8.00
C SER A 204 -1.41 6.21 -8.32
N LYS A 205 -0.96 6.50 -9.56
CA LYS A 205 0.35 6.05 -10.05
C LYS A 205 1.23 7.20 -10.54
N ILE A 206 0.84 7.88 -11.62
CA ILE A 206 1.69 8.88 -12.32
C ILE A 206 1.91 10.11 -11.43
N PHE A 207 0.84 10.69 -10.91
CA PHE A 207 0.89 11.93 -10.15
C PHE A 207 1.72 11.78 -8.86
N PRO A 208 1.54 10.73 -8.01
CA PRO A 208 2.42 10.50 -6.89
C PRO A 208 3.87 10.22 -7.30
N ALA A 209 4.11 9.47 -8.37
CA ALA A 209 5.46 9.15 -8.83
C ALA A 209 6.27 10.40 -9.24
N VAL A 210 5.61 11.46 -9.71
CA VAL A 210 6.27 12.75 -9.98
C VAL A 210 6.49 13.56 -8.70
N LEU A 211 5.51 13.56 -7.78
CA LEU A 211 5.57 14.37 -6.57
C LEU A 211 6.52 13.82 -5.49
N PHE A 212 6.67 12.51 -5.35
CA PHE A 212 7.57 11.91 -4.35
C PHE A 212 9.04 12.34 -4.53
N PRO A 213 9.62 12.34 -5.74
CA PRO A 213 10.94 12.92 -6.01
C PRO A 213 11.04 14.39 -5.61
N ILE A 214 10.06 15.22 -5.99
CA ILE A 214 10.05 16.65 -5.68
C ILE A 214 10.06 16.86 -4.16
N GLN A 215 9.19 16.17 -3.43
CA GLN A 215 9.12 16.22 -1.96
C GLN A 215 10.41 15.72 -1.31
N THR A 216 11.01 14.66 -1.84
CA THR A 216 12.27 14.11 -1.34
C THR A 216 13.41 15.12 -1.50
N LEU A 217 13.52 15.75 -2.68
CA LEU A 217 14.53 16.78 -2.94
C LEU A 217 14.33 18.01 -2.05
N LEU A 218 13.09 18.46 -1.88
CA LEU A 218 12.75 19.56 -0.97
C LEU A 218 13.16 19.24 0.47
N LEU A 219 12.81 18.05 0.96
CA LEU A 219 13.17 17.61 2.31
C LEU A 219 14.69 17.56 2.49
N ILE A 220 15.43 16.98 1.54
CA ILE A 220 16.90 16.92 1.57
C ILE A 220 17.50 18.33 1.60
N PHE A 221 17.01 19.23 0.75
CA PHE A 221 17.47 20.62 0.71
C PHE A 221 17.25 21.31 2.05
N GLN A 222 16.07 21.18 2.66
CA GLN A 222 15.77 21.79 3.96
C GLN A 222 16.63 21.20 5.08
N ILE A 223 16.81 19.87 5.13
CA ILE A 223 17.69 19.22 6.11
C ILE A 223 19.13 19.72 5.96
N ARG A 224 19.65 19.83 4.72
CA ARG A 224 21.00 20.37 4.46
C ARG A 224 21.13 21.83 4.88
N LYS A 225 20.11 22.65 4.62
CA LYS A 225 20.08 24.07 5.02
C LYS A 225 20.10 24.23 6.54
N VAL A 226 19.28 23.46 7.27
CA VAL A 226 19.26 23.45 8.74
C VAL A 226 20.61 22.98 9.29
N LYS A 227 21.18 21.90 8.74
CA LYS A 227 22.51 21.41 9.12
C LYS A 227 23.61 22.45 8.88
N SER A 228 23.61 23.13 7.73
CA SER A 228 24.60 24.16 7.40
C SER A 228 24.55 25.32 8.42
N LYS A 229 23.34 25.79 8.77
CA LYS A 229 23.15 26.81 9.81
C LYS A 229 23.61 26.34 11.20
N SER A 230 23.40 25.06 11.53
CA SER A 230 23.83 24.47 12.81
C SER A 230 25.33 24.17 12.87
N ARG A 231 25.97 23.87 11.73
CA ARG A 231 27.39 23.53 11.63
C ARG A 231 28.30 24.73 11.89
N ASN A 232 27.80 25.95 11.70
CA ASN A 232 28.47 27.18 12.16
C ASN A 232 28.57 27.29 13.69
N LYS A 233 28.08 26.30 14.48
CA LYS A 233 28.09 26.34 15.95
C LYS A 233 28.82 25.21 16.72
N MET A 234 29.16 24.03 16.16
CA MET A 234 30.11 23.08 16.82
C MET A 234 30.37 21.76 16.05
N PHE A 235 31.42 21.04 16.50
CA PHE A 235 32.05 19.78 16.08
C PHE A 235 31.15 18.61 15.61
N SER A 236 31.80 17.64 14.94
CA SER A 236 31.28 16.41 14.33
C SER A 236 30.42 15.54 15.27
N ASP A 237 29.12 15.81 15.31
CA ASP A 237 28.14 15.03 16.07
C ASP A 237 27.92 13.62 15.45
N PRO A 238 28.01 12.51 16.22
CA PRO A 238 27.65 11.16 15.77
C PRO A 238 26.23 11.04 15.17
N ASN A 239 25.31 11.97 15.47
CA ASN A 239 24.01 12.07 14.79
C ASN A 239 24.11 12.41 13.29
N GLN A 240 25.25 12.92 12.80
CA GLN A 240 25.44 13.22 11.38
C GLN A 240 25.42 11.95 10.51
N ASN A 241 26.06 10.86 10.96
CA ASN A 241 26.09 9.58 10.25
C ASN A 241 24.71 8.91 10.21
N LYS A 242 23.97 8.94 11.32
CA LYS A 242 22.60 8.41 11.41
C LYS A 242 21.61 9.16 10.52
N ASN A 243 21.72 10.49 10.48
CA ASN A 243 20.90 11.32 9.59
C ASN A 243 21.26 11.08 8.10
N SER A 244 22.53 10.82 7.78
CA SER A 244 22.97 10.49 6.41
C SER A 244 22.37 9.15 5.93
N ALA A 245 22.42 8.11 6.76
CA ALA A 245 21.85 6.80 6.45
C ALA A 245 20.34 6.87 6.21
N THR A 246 19.62 7.62 7.04
CA THR A 246 18.16 7.73 6.89
C THR A 246 17.75 8.53 5.65
N THR A 247 18.51 9.59 5.30
CA THR A 247 18.31 10.30 4.03
C THR A 247 18.57 9.40 2.82
N LYS A 248 19.61 8.56 2.86
CA LYS A 248 19.90 7.58 1.80
C LYS A 248 18.74 6.58 1.65
N LEU A 249 18.19 6.10 2.76
CA LEU A 249 17.06 5.17 2.75
C LEU A 249 15.80 5.81 2.15
N VAL A 250 15.44 7.04 2.57
CA VAL A 250 14.30 7.76 1.98
C VAL A 250 14.50 7.98 0.48
N PHE A 251 15.70 8.37 0.05
CA PHE A 251 16.03 8.56 -1.36
C PHE A 251 15.93 7.25 -2.17
N LEU A 252 16.45 6.15 -1.63
CA LEU A 252 16.34 4.81 -2.24
C LEU A 252 14.87 4.40 -2.37
N ASN A 253 14.07 4.59 -1.31
CA ASN A 253 12.65 4.29 -1.32
C ASN A 253 11.94 5.06 -2.45
N THR A 254 12.25 6.34 -2.63
CA THR A 254 11.70 7.15 -3.73
C THR A 254 12.12 6.65 -5.11
N ILE A 255 13.38 6.24 -5.30
CA ILE A 255 13.81 5.64 -6.58
C ILE A 255 13.01 4.39 -6.88
N VAL A 256 12.93 3.46 -5.91
CA VAL A 256 12.18 2.22 -6.06
C VAL A 256 10.72 2.53 -6.41
N TYR A 257 10.08 3.47 -5.71
CA TYR A 257 8.70 3.89 -5.99
C TYR A 257 8.49 4.36 -7.43
N VAL A 258 9.39 5.21 -7.93
CA VAL A 258 9.25 5.77 -9.28
C VAL A 258 9.45 4.67 -10.31
N THR A 259 10.48 3.84 -10.13
CA THR A 259 10.78 2.73 -11.04
C THR A 259 9.70 1.67 -11.07
N SER A 260 8.96 1.48 -9.96
CA SER A 260 7.85 0.54 -9.91
C SER A 260 6.55 1.16 -10.41
N THR A 261 6.20 2.34 -9.91
CA THR A 261 4.83 2.88 -10.02
C THR A 261 4.61 3.64 -11.32
N LEU A 262 5.63 4.37 -11.82
CA LEU A 262 5.48 5.17 -13.05
C LEU A 262 5.25 4.29 -14.28
N PRO A 263 6.02 3.20 -14.51
CA PRO A 263 5.74 2.31 -15.63
C PRO A 263 4.35 1.68 -15.51
N SER A 264 3.95 1.20 -14.33
CA SER A 264 2.58 0.69 -14.09
C SER A 264 1.50 1.71 -14.45
N GLY A 265 1.69 2.99 -14.13
CA GLY A 265 0.78 4.07 -14.52
C GLY A 265 0.66 4.23 -16.03
N ILE A 266 1.80 4.25 -16.74
CA ILE A 266 1.82 4.34 -18.21
C ILE A 266 1.10 3.13 -18.83
N PHE A 267 1.32 1.92 -18.32
CA PHE A 267 0.63 0.72 -18.80
C PHE A 267 -0.89 0.80 -18.63
N TYR A 268 -1.38 1.29 -17.50
CA TYR A 268 -2.82 1.46 -17.29
C TYR A 268 -3.44 2.46 -18.27
N VAL A 269 -2.74 3.57 -18.57
CA VAL A 269 -3.20 4.53 -19.58
C VAL A 269 -3.25 3.88 -20.96
N LEU A 270 -2.19 3.17 -21.38
CA LEU A 270 -2.17 2.47 -22.67
C LEU A 270 -3.28 1.41 -22.76
N HIS A 271 -3.51 0.66 -21.67
CA HIS A 271 -4.59 -0.32 -21.58
C HIS A 271 -5.99 0.29 -21.77
N SER A 272 -6.17 1.54 -21.34
CA SER A 272 -7.44 2.25 -21.57
C SER A 272 -7.69 2.58 -23.05
N TYR A 273 -6.67 2.55 -23.93
CA TYR A 273 -6.83 2.87 -25.35
C TYR A 273 -7.04 1.65 -26.24
N ASP A 274 -6.35 0.55 -25.96
CA ASP A 274 -6.43 -0.68 -26.74
C ASP A 274 -6.34 -1.92 -25.82
N ILE A 275 -7.46 -2.59 -25.63
CA ILE A 275 -7.60 -3.78 -24.76
C ILE A 275 -6.95 -5.01 -25.42
N ALA A 276 -6.93 -5.07 -26.76
CA ALA A 276 -6.50 -6.25 -27.51
C ALA A 276 -4.96 -6.34 -27.61
N TRP A 277 -4.28 -5.21 -27.78
CA TRP A 277 -2.82 -5.18 -27.99
C TRP A 277 -1.98 -5.70 -26.82
N LEU A 278 -2.51 -5.69 -25.58
CA LEU A 278 -1.75 -6.08 -24.39
C LEU A 278 -1.85 -7.57 -24.03
N VAL A 279 -2.97 -8.22 -24.34
CA VAL A 279 -3.17 -9.66 -24.11
C VAL A 279 -2.19 -10.48 -24.95
N GLU A 280 -1.81 -9.98 -26.12
CA GLU A 280 -0.83 -10.61 -27.01
C GLU A 280 0.63 -10.49 -26.52
N VAL A 281 0.95 -9.51 -25.66
CA VAL A 281 2.35 -9.17 -25.29
C VAL A 281 2.74 -9.63 -23.87
N ASN A 282 1.82 -10.24 -23.11
CA ASN A 282 2.06 -10.76 -21.76
C ASN A 282 2.63 -9.72 -20.76
N LEU A 283 2.26 -8.45 -20.92
CA LEU A 283 2.71 -7.32 -20.09
C LEU A 283 2.01 -7.24 -18.71
N ALA A 284 0.94 -8.01 -18.52
CA ALA A 284 0.26 -8.12 -17.22
C ALA A 284 1.21 -8.65 -16.13
N ASP A 285 1.99 -9.68 -16.45
CA ASP A 285 3.02 -10.24 -15.58
C ASP A 285 4.01 -9.16 -15.11
N PHE A 286 4.43 -8.29 -16.02
CA PHE A 286 5.34 -7.19 -15.69
C PHE A 286 4.73 -6.21 -14.68
N VAL A 287 3.45 -5.85 -14.83
CA VAL A 287 2.75 -4.99 -13.86
C VAL A 287 2.67 -5.65 -12.47
N PHE A 288 2.46 -6.95 -12.41
CA PHE A 288 2.47 -7.68 -11.13
C PHE A 288 3.86 -7.68 -10.48
N ALA A 289 4.94 -7.85 -11.24
CA ALA A 289 6.31 -7.74 -10.72
C ALA A 289 6.61 -6.33 -10.15
N LEU A 290 6.11 -5.27 -10.79
CA LEU A 290 6.24 -3.90 -10.27
C LEU A 290 5.42 -3.70 -8.99
N ARG A 291 4.25 -4.34 -8.89
CA ARG A 291 3.43 -4.33 -7.67
C ARG A 291 4.18 -4.94 -6.49
N PHE A 292 4.91 -6.04 -6.70
CA PHE A 292 5.77 -6.65 -5.67
C PHE A 292 6.80 -5.64 -5.10
N LEU A 293 7.45 -4.87 -5.97
CA LEU A 293 8.40 -3.81 -5.55
C LEU A 293 7.73 -2.73 -4.71
N THR A 294 6.50 -2.33 -5.08
CA THR A 294 5.74 -1.36 -4.28
C THR A 294 5.34 -1.90 -2.90
N SER A 295 5.10 -3.22 -2.78
CA SER A 295 4.83 -3.88 -1.51
C SER A 295 6.05 -3.87 -0.60
N LEU A 296 7.27 -4.06 -1.12
CA LEU A 296 8.51 -3.98 -0.33
C LEU A 296 8.68 -2.63 0.37
N MET A 297 8.25 -1.55 -0.30
CA MET A 297 8.36 -0.22 0.28
C MET A 297 7.54 -0.04 1.56
N THR A 298 6.41 -0.74 1.70
CA THR A 298 5.56 -0.65 2.89
C THR A 298 6.27 -1.15 4.16
N LEU A 299 7.27 -2.04 4.01
CA LEU A 299 8.12 -2.51 5.12
C LEU A 299 9.01 -1.41 5.69
N THR A 300 9.27 -0.35 4.93
CA THR A 300 10.26 0.67 5.29
C THR A 300 9.73 1.69 6.29
N HIS A 301 8.40 1.83 6.45
CA HIS A 301 7.82 2.84 7.35
C HIS A 301 8.24 2.65 8.81
N PHE A 302 8.20 1.41 9.32
CA PHE A 302 8.63 1.08 10.67
C PHE A 302 10.11 1.44 10.95
N PRO A 303 11.10 0.92 10.18
CA PRO A 303 12.51 1.23 10.42
C PRO A 303 12.84 2.71 10.20
N ILE A 304 12.21 3.38 9.22
CA ILE A 304 12.40 4.84 9.01
C ILE A 304 11.92 5.61 10.25
N CYS A 305 10.76 5.27 10.81
CA CYS A 305 10.22 5.96 11.99
C CYS A 305 11.10 5.72 13.23
N LEU A 306 11.59 4.50 13.42
CA LEU A 306 12.53 4.16 14.49
C LEU A 306 13.86 4.92 14.34
N ALA A 307 14.34 5.11 13.12
CA ALA A 307 15.57 5.85 12.83
C ALA A 307 15.41 7.36 13.03
N MET A 308 14.29 7.96 12.60
CA MET A 308 14.11 9.42 12.57
C MET A 308 13.51 10.03 13.83
N SER A 309 12.66 9.32 14.58
CA SER A 309 11.90 9.93 15.67
C SER A 309 12.37 9.47 17.05
N THR A 310 12.80 10.43 17.88
CA THR A 310 13.10 10.20 19.31
C THR A 310 11.85 9.81 20.09
N GLN A 311 10.72 10.47 19.83
CA GLN A 311 9.42 10.17 20.42
C GLN A 311 8.96 8.74 20.11
N TYR A 312 9.17 8.30 18.86
CA TYR A 312 8.86 6.94 18.42
C TYR A 312 9.71 5.91 19.18
N ARG A 313 11.03 6.12 19.23
CA ARG A 313 11.94 5.23 19.99
C ARG A 313 11.58 5.14 21.47
N SER A 314 11.27 6.27 22.11
CA SER A 314 10.87 6.30 23.52
C SER A 314 9.60 5.48 23.74
N THR A 315 8.62 5.60 22.85
CA THR A 315 7.37 4.82 22.91
C THR A 315 7.63 3.32 22.76
N VAL A 316 8.47 2.91 21.80
CA VAL A 316 8.86 1.50 21.62
C VAL A 316 9.54 0.95 22.87
N LEU A 317 10.49 1.69 23.44
CA LEU A 317 11.18 1.29 24.67
C LEU A 317 10.22 1.19 25.86
N GLY A 318 9.26 2.12 25.97
CA GLY A 318 8.20 2.05 26.97
C GLY A 318 7.39 0.75 26.86
N LEU A 319 6.92 0.42 25.66
CA LEU A 319 6.16 -0.82 25.42
C LEU A 319 6.95 -2.09 25.76
N LEU A 320 8.25 -2.12 25.45
CA LEU A 320 9.12 -3.24 25.79
C LEU A 320 9.37 -3.37 27.30
N ARG A 321 9.46 -2.25 28.02
CA ARG A 321 9.65 -2.23 29.48
C ARG A 321 8.41 -2.71 30.24
N PHE A 322 7.21 -2.28 29.85
CA PHE A 322 5.97 -2.78 30.45
C PHE A 322 5.80 -4.30 30.29
N LYS A 323 6.29 -4.87 29.18
CA LYS A 323 6.31 -6.33 28.99
C LYS A 323 7.31 -7.06 29.88
N LYS A 324 8.34 -6.37 30.37
CA LYS A 324 9.36 -6.93 31.26
C LYS A 324 8.90 -6.94 32.73
N GLU A 325 8.17 -5.91 33.15
CA GLU A 325 7.61 -5.84 34.52
C GLU A 325 6.46 -6.85 34.72
N SER A 326 5.65 -7.14 33.69
CA SER A 326 4.58 -8.14 33.77
C SER A 326 5.05 -9.60 33.76
N GLY A 327 6.36 -9.86 33.59
CA GLY A 327 6.98 -11.19 33.71
C GLY A 327 7.63 -11.46 35.07
N THR A 328 7.49 -10.54 36.03
CA THR A 328 8.10 -10.64 37.37
C THR A 328 7.04 -10.47 38.46
N THR A 329 5.94 -11.21 38.38
CA THR A 329 5.19 -11.54 39.61
C THR A 329 5.99 -12.59 40.36
N VAL A 330 6.94 -12.11 41.16
CA VAL A 330 7.51 -12.88 42.26
C VAL A 330 6.37 -13.10 43.25
N GLU A 331 5.84 -14.32 43.28
CA GLU A 331 5.13 -14.82 44.44
C GLU A 331 6.10 -14.81 45.63
N ASN A 332 5.91 -13.88 46.55
CA ASN A 332 6.46 -13.98 47.90
C ASN A 332 5.28 -13.84 48.87
N PHE A 333 4.90 -14.97 49.46
CA PHE A 333 4.31 -15.02 50.79
C PHE A 333 5.43 -14.95 51.84
#